data_AF-A0A2J7PEI3-F1
#
_entry.id   AF-A0A2J7PEI3-F1
#
_cell.length_a   1.000
_cell.length_b   1.000
_cell.length_c   1.000
_cell.angle_alpha   90.00
_cell.angle_beta   90.00
_cell.angle_gamma   90.00
#
_symmetry.space_group_name_H-M   'P 1'
#
loop_
_entity.id
_entity.type
_entity.pdbx_description
1 polymer ?
#
loop_
_entity_poly.entity_id
_entity_poly.type
_entity_poly.pdbx_seq_one_letter_code
_entity_poly.pdbx_strand_id
1 'polypeptide(L)'
;MPQSLAGMSSEHTKFCYVISQLDQRYTSEAEDIITSPPKRDPYTTLRTELVRRLSPSKEQRIRELLTLEDMGDRKPSQFLRHLRNLAPDIPDDLLRSMWSNRLPAHIRAILAGQTENDLDATARCADRITEAAPQQTLASVALLPEKNDTWKYVKDRGRQVQTLNAKLGRIISNSRNRRSASRSPSREKVIPTLCLYHHRYGARAQKCTQPSPTASRKTNTADINGGTCLHPKQRPPFRHG
;
A
#
# COMPACT_ATOMS: atom_id res chain seq x y z
N MET A 1 71.20 -17.80 24.58
CA MET A 1 69.88 -17.62 23.96
C MET A 1 68.86 -18.52 24.66
N PRO A 2 68.00 -17.99 25.53
CA PRO A 2 66.60 -18.44 25.50
C PRO A 2 65.62 -17.32 25.92
N GLN A 3 65.02 -16.62 24.96
CA GLN A 3 63.84 -15.77 25.19
C GLN A 3 62.89 -15.96 23.99
N SER A 4 62.05 -17.00 23.99
CA SER A 4 60.97 -17.16 22.99
C SER A 4 59.79 -18.03 23.42
N LEU A 5 59.88 -18.81 24.51
CA LEU A 5 58.81 -19.74 24.90
C LEU A 5 57.61 -19.07 25.59
N ALA A 6 57.82 -17.99 26.34
CA ALA A 6 56.74 -17.32 27.08
C ALA A 6 55.74 -16.57 26.18
N GLY A 7 56.17 -16.12 24.99
CA GLY A 7 55.29 -15.47 24.01
C GLY A 7 54.43 -16.46 23.22
N MET A 8 54.95 -17.66 22.96
CA MET A 8 54.27 -18.70 22.18
C MET A 8 53.01 -19.23 22.88
N SER A 9 53.06 -19.42 24.21
CA SER A 9 51.88 -19.86 24.96
C SER A 9 50.78 -18.80 24.96
N SER A 10 51.13 -17.50 24.99
CA SER A 10 50.17 -16.40 24.92
C SER A 10 49.49 -16.31 23.55
N GLU A 11 50.26 -16.35 22.46
CA GLU A 11 49.70 -16.26 21.10
C GLU A 11 48.82 -17.46 20.76
N HIS A 12 49.25 -18.68 21.11
CA HIS A 12 48.46 -19.89 20.85
C HIS A 12 47.17 -19.90 21.69
N THR A 13 47.23 -19.50 22.96
CA THR A 13 46.02 -19.43 23.82
C THR A 13 45.02 -18.41 23.28
N LYS A 14 45.49 -17.22 22.87
CA LYS A 14 44.63 -16.20 22.24
C LYS A 14 44.02 -16.72 20.94
N PHE A 15 44.81 -17.42 20.12
CA PHE A 15 44.35 -17.99 18.85
C PHE A 15 43.20 -18.99 19.07
N CYS A 16 43.38 -19.98 19.96
CA CYS A 16 42.33 -20.94 20.28
C CYS A 16 41.08 -20.27 20.88
N TYR A 17 41.27 -19.29 21.76
CA TYR A 17 40.16 -18.54 22.37
C TYR A 17 39.34 -17.79 21.30
N VAL A 18 40.00 -17.06 20.40
CA VAL A 18 39.31 -16.32 19.34
C VAL A 18 38.55 -17.28 18.43
N ILE A 19 39.17 -18.37 17.97
CA ILE A 19 38.50 -19.35 17.11
C ILE A 19 37.25 -19.93 17.76
N SER A 20 37.29 -20.18 19.08
CA SER A 20 36.11 -20.69 19.81
C SER A 20 34.94 -19.70 19.88
N GLN A 21 35.17 -18.42 19.59
CA GLN A 21 34.17 -17.35 19.64
C GLN A 21 33.81 -16.78 18.27
N LEU A 22 34.46 -17.21 17.19
CA LEU A 22 34.17 -16.72 15.85
C LEU A 22 32.89 -17.37 15.31
N ASP A 23 31.95 -16.53 14.88
CA ASP A 23 30.76 -16.99 14.15
C ASP A 23 31.15 -17.56 12.77
N GLN A 24 30.29 -18.42 12.22
CA GLN A 24 30.51 -19.13 10.96
C GLN A 24 30.92 -18.19 9.80
N ARG A 25 30.33 -17.00 9.74
CA ARG A 25 30.66 -16.00 8.71
C ARG A 25 32.13 -15.59 8.76
N TYR A 26 32.66 -15.33 9.96
CA TYR A 26 34.04 -14.90 10.15
C TYR A 26 35.02 -16.07 10.05
N THR A 27 34.61 -17.25 10.52
CA THR A 27 35.38 -18.49 10.38
C THR A 27 35.61 -18.86 8.91
N SER A 28 34.59 -18.67 8.06
CA SER A 28 34.70 -18.92 6.61
C SER A 28 35.72 -18.00 5.95
N GLU A 29 35.86 -16.76 6.42
CA GLU A 29 36.84 -15.80 5.88
C GLU A 29 38.28 -16.08 6.32
N ALA A 30 38.50 -16.94 7.31
CA ALA A 30 39.84 -17.29 7.81
C ALA A 30 40.11 -18.81 7.86
N GLU A 31 39.35 -19.61 7.11
CA GLU A 31 39.40 -21.08 7.12
C GLU A 31 40.80 -21.63 6.83
N ASP A 32 41.54 -20.99 5.92
CA ASP A 32 42.91 -21.34 5.55
C ASP A 32 43.88 -21.20 6.73
N ILE A 33 43.72 -20.15 7.52
CA ILE A 33 44.55 -19.87 8.70
C ILE A 33 44.18 -20.79 9.86
N ILE A 34 42.91 -21.14 9.98
CA ILE A 34 42.40 -22.04 11.02
C ILE A 34 42.85 -23.49 10.75
N THR A 35 42.77 -23.93 9.49
CA THR A 35 43.13 -25.30 9.08
C THR A 35 44.64 -25.50 9.04
N SER A 36 45.40 -24.47 8.64
CA SER A 36 46.85 -24.52 8.59
C SER A 36 47.46 -23.33 9.35
N PRO A 37 47.47 -23.36 10.70
CA PRO A 37 47.96 -22.26 11.51
C PRO A 37 49.47 -22.01 11.29
N PRO A 38 49.90 -20.74 11.15
CA PRO A 38 51.30 -20.41 10.96
C PRO A 38 52.11 -20.70 12.24
N LYS A 39 53.36 -21.14 12.05
CA LYS A 39 54.26 -21.56 13.16
C LYS A 39 54.69 -20.42 14.08
N ARG A 40 54.58 -19.17 13.63
CA ARG A 40 54.90 -17.95 14.39
C ARG A 40 53.67 -17.06 14.42
N ASP A 41 53.39 -16.51 15.59
CA ASP A 41 52.37 -15.49 15.85
C ASP A 41 50.98 -15.79 15.26
N PRO A 42 50.40 -16.98 15.52
CA PRO A 42 49.15 -17.43 14.89
C PRO A 42 47.97 -16.48 15.14
N TYR A 43 47.85 -15.93 16.35
CA TYR A 43 46.82 -14.95 16.68
C TYR A 43 47.02 -13.64 15.91
N THR A 44 48.25 -13.14 15.85
CA THR A 44 48.57 -11.89 15.14
C THR A 44 48.28 -12.01 13.64
N THR A 45 48.65 -13.14 13.02
CA THR A 45 48.32 -13.39 11.61
C THR A 45 46.82 -13.49 11.38
N LEU A 46 46.10 -14.28 12.20
CA LEU A 46 44.65 -14.42 12.11
C LEU A 46 43.95 -13.08 12.23
N ARG A 47 44.30 -12.28 13.24
CA ARG A 47 43.74 -10.95 13.46
C ARG A 47 43.98 -10.03 12.27
N THR A 48 45.20 -10.00 11.75
CA THR A 48 45.58 -9.13 10.63
C THR A 48 44.81 -9.50 9.36
N GLU A 49 44.73 -10.79 9.06
CA GLU A 49 44.02 -11.28 7.87
C GLU A 49 42.50 -11.11 7.98
N LEU A 50 41.89 -11.37 9.14
CA LEU A 50 40.47 -11.08 9.36
C LEU A 50 40.17 -9.60 9.14
N VAL A 51 40.98 -8.70 9.72
CA VAL A 51 40.84 -7.26 9.47
C VAL A 51 41.01 -6.96 7.98
N ARG A 52 42.01 -7.54 7.31
CA ARG A 52 42.28 -7.27 5.89
C ARG A 52 41.14 -7.73 4.97
N ARG A 53 40.58 -8.92 5.20
CA ARG A 53 39.54 -9.54 4.36
C ARG A 53 38.16 -8.94 4.60
N LEU A 54 37.85 -8.61 5.86
CA LEU A 54 36.55 -8.06 6.25
C LEU A 54 36.48 -6.54 6.15
N SER A 55 37.62 -5.85 6.16
CA SER A 55 37.63 -4.40 6.00
C SER A 55 37.29 -4.04 4.56
N PRO A 56 36.34 -3.10 4.34
CA PRO A 56 36.06 -2.62 2.99
C PRO A 56 37.28 -1.93 2.39
N SER A 57 37.50 -2.11 1.08
CA SER A 57 38.59 -1.45 0.39
C SER A 57 38.45 0.07 0.44
N LYS A 58 39.54 0.81 0.25
CA LYS A 58 39.50 2.28 0.22
C LYS A 58 38.53 2.80 -0.84
N GLU A 59 38.52 2.18 -2.01
CA GLU A 59 37.64 2.53 -3.13
C GLU A 59 36.17 2.28 -2.79
N GLN A 60 35.87 1.18 -2.08
CA GLN A 60 34.53 0.88 -1.61
C GLN A 60 34.06 1.93 -0.59
N ARG A 61 34.89 2.26 0.41
CA ARG A 61 34.58 3.30 1.40
C ARG A 61 34.31 4.66 0.75
N ILE A 62 35.12 5.05 -0.24
CA ILE A 62 34.92 6.30 -1.01
C ILE A 62 33.62 6.24 -1.82
N ARG A 63 33.33 5.10 -2.47
CA ARG A 63 32.08 4.94 -3.23
C ARG A 63 30.86 5.07 -2.33
N GLU A 64 30.87 4.41 -1.18
CA GLU A 64 29.81 4.50 -0.17
C GLU A 64 29.59 5.96 0.28
N LEU A 65 30.69 6.67 0.59
CA LEU A 65 30.67 8.09 0.96
C LEU A 65 30.03 9.01 -0.10
N LEU A 66 30.27 8.74 -1.39
CA LEU A 66 29.80 9.58 -2.49
C LEU A 66 28.37 9.26 -2.94
N THR A 67 27.96 7.99 -2.86
CA THR A 67 26.75 7.50 -3.55
C THR A 67 25.65 6.96 -2.64
N LEU A 68 25.98 6.41 -1.47
CA LEU A 68 25.04 5.61 -0.68
C LEU A 68 24.65 6.25 0.64
N GLU A 69 25.42 7.22 1.13
CA GLU A 69 25.23 7.73 2.48
C GLU A 69 24.37 9.01 2.53
N ASP A 70 23.13 8.85 3.01
CA ASP A 70 22.22 9.95 3.33
C ASP A 70 22.08 10.11 4.85
N MET A 71 21.89 11.35 5.33
CA MET A 71 21.78 11.63 6.77
C MET A 71 20.64 10.87 7.45
N GLY A 72 19.50 10.72 6.76
CA GLY A 72 18.28 10.14 7.34
C GLY A 72 17.81 10.91 8.56
N ASP A 73 17.41 10.20 9.61
CA ASP A 73 16.95 10.77 10.89
C ASP A 73 18.09 11.00 11.91
N ARG A 74 19.35 10.82 11.49
CA ARG A 74 20.51 10.99 12.38
C ARG A 74 20.73 12.46 12.70
N LYS A 75 21.23 12.73 13.90
CA LYS A 75 21.69 14.08 14.25
C LYS A 75 22.88 14.47 13.34
N PRO A 76 23.00 15.74 12.92
CA PRO A 76 24.14 16.22 12.15
C PRO A 76 25.52 15.81 12.70
N SER A 77 25.74 15.85 14.02
CA SER A 77 27.01 15.42 14.64
C SER A 77 27.27 13.91 14.56
N GLN A 78 26.23 13.10 14.68
CA GLN A 78 26.32 11.65 14.54
C GLN A 78 26.69 11.30 13.09
N PHE A 79 26.08 12.00 12.14
CA PHE A 79 26.37 11.82 10.73
C PHE A 79 27.83 12.18 10.40
N LEU A 80 28.34 13.29 10.93
CA LEU A 80 29.74 13.68 10.75
C LEU A 80 30.71 12.59 11.27
N ARG A 81 30.46 12.07 12.48
CA ARG A 81 31.28 11.00 13.06
C ARG A 81 31.26 9.73 12.21
N HIS A 82 30.11 9.40 11.64
CA HIS A 82 29.98 8.28 10.70
C HIS A 82 30.84 8.47 9.46
N LEU A 83 30.77 9.65 8.82
CA LEU A 83 31.60 9.95 7.64
C LEU A 83 33.10 9.88 7.96
N ARG A 84 33.53 10.37 9.14
CA ARG A 84 34.93 10.31 9.59
C ARG A 84 35.41 8.87 9.81
N ASN A 85 34.55 8.02 10.36
CA ASN A 85 34.87 6.60 10.57
C ASN A 85 34.95 5.81 9.25
N LEU A 86 34.09 6.15 8.29
CA LEU A 86 34.10 5.53 6.97
C LEU A 86 35.36 5.90 6.18
N ALA A 87 35.82 7.15 6.31
CA ALA A 87 36.93 7.67 5.54
C ALA A 87 37.93 8.47 6.41
N PRO A 88 38.73 7.82 7.27
CA PRO A 88 39.74 8.48 8.10
C PRO A 88 40.85 9.15 7.29
N ASP A 89 41.02 8.75 6.02
CA ASP A 89 42.06 9.25 5.13
C ASP A 89 41.69 10.57 4.42
N ILE A 90 40.47 11.08 4.63
CA ILE A 90 39.92 12.25 3.93
C ILE A 90 40.16 13.52 4.74
N PRO A 91 40.64 14.62 4.12
CA PRO A 91 40.85 15.88 4.81
C PRO A 91 39.54 16.47 5.33
N ASP A 92 39.60 17.10 6.50
CA ASP A 92 38.45 17.69 7.19
C ASP A 92 37.72 18.74 6.34
N ASP A 93 38.41 19.45 5.43
CA ASP A 93 37.78 20.40 4.50
C ASP A 93 36.85 19.72 3.49
N LEU A 94 37.28 18.60 2.92
CA LEU A 94 36.45 17.82 2.01
C LEU A 94 35.29 17.18 2.77
N LEU A 95 35.57 16.67 3.98
CA LEU A 95 34.56 16.13 4.87
C LEU A 95 33.49 17.17 5.23
N ARG A 96 33.91 18.41 5.54
CA ARG A 96 33.01 19.55 5.77
C ARG A 96 32.13 19.80 4.57
N SER A 97 32.68 19.84 3.37
CA SER A 97 31.90 20.08 2.16
C SER A 97 30.83 19.00 1.93
N MET A 98 31.19 17.72 2.10
CA MET A 98 30.26 16.60 1.93
C MET A 98 29.18 16.59 3.00
N TRP A 99 29.58 16.73 4.27
CA TRP A 99 28.66 16.81 5.40
C TRP A 99 27.67 17.98 5.22
N SER A 100 28.19 19.17 4.92
CA SER A 100 27.37 20.35 4.71
C SER A 100 26.41 20.19 3.54
N ASN A 101 26.82 19.60 2.42
CA ASN A 101 25.96 19.41 1.26
C ASN A 101 24.78 18.45 1.50
N ARG A 102 24.91 17.54 2.48
CA ARG A 102 23.87 16.55 2.83
C ARG A 102 22.93 17.03 3.93
N LEU A 103 23.17 18.21 4.52
CA LEU A 103 22.27 18.81 5.50
C LEU A 103 21.00 19.38 4.86
N PRO A 104 19.86 19.33 5.57
CA PRO A 104 18.66 20.08 5.18
C PRO A 104 18.95 21.57 4.92
N ALA A 105 18.29 22.13 3.91
CA ALA A 105 18.55 23.50 3.44
C ALA A 105 18.47 24.58 4.54
N HIS A 106 17.52 24.44 5.47
CA HIS A 106 17.34 25.40 6.57
C HIS A 106 18.55 25.40 7.53
N ILE A 107 19.13 24.22 7.82
CA ILE A 107 20.34 24.11 8.65
C ILE A 107 21.53 24.73 7.93
N ARG A 108 21.71 24.41 6.64
CA ARG A 108 22.80 24.96 5.82
C ARG A 108 22.79 26.48 5.77
N ALA A 109 21.60 27.09 5.62
CA ALA A 109 21.45 28.53 5.55
C ALA A 109 21.88 29.23 6.85
N ILE A 110 21.55 28.65 8.01
CA ILE A 110 21.94 29.19 9.31
C ILE A 110 23.45 29.01 9.54
N LEU A 111 24.01 27.86 9.17
CA LEU A 111 25.44 27.59 9.29
C LEU A 111 26.28 28.46 8.36
N ALA A 112 25.78 28.84 7.18
CA ALA A 112 26.50 29.70 6.24
C ALA A 112 26.81 31.10 6.81
N GLY A 113 26.04 31.56 7.80
CA GLY A 113 26.32 32.80 8.52
C GLY A 113 27.32 32.66 9.67
N GLN A 114 27.77 31.45 9.99
CA GLN A 114 28.75 31.21 11.06
C GLN A 114 30.17 31.13 10.50
N THR A 115 31.11 31.80 11.18
CA THR A 115 32.54 31.82 10.84
C THR A 115 33.35 30.79 11.65
N GLU A 116 32.70 29.72 12.12
CA GLU A 116 33.35 28.69 12.92
C GLU A 116 34.29 27.84 12.06
N ASN A 117 35.57 27.83 12.41
CA ASN A 117 36.59 27.03 11.72
C ASN A 117 36.66 25.58 12.23
N ASP A 118 36.01 25.26 13.34
CA ASP A 118 35.95 23.90 13.88
C ASP A 118 34.73 23.14 13.34
N LEU A 119 34.98 22.02 12.67
CA LEU A 119 33.93 21.17 12.10
C LEU A 119 33.08 20.50 13.20
N ASP A 120 33.70 20.13 14.32
CA ASP A 120 32.99 19.51 15.45
C ASP A 120 32.09 20.54 16.16
N ALA A 121 32.54 21.79 16.33
CA ALA A 121 31.70 22.88 16.83
C ALA A 121 30.52 23.19 15.90
N THR A 122 30.78 23.23 14.59
CA THR A 122 29.75 23.44 13.56
C THR A 122 28.69 22.35 13.63
N ALA A 123 29.10 21.09 13.80
CA ALA A 123 28.19 19.97 13.92
C ALA A 123 27.34 20.01 15.20
N ARG A 124 27.92 20.41 16.35
CA ARG A 124 27.15 20.66 17.58
C ARG A 124 26.15 21.80 17.40
N CYS A 125 26.48 22.83 16.62
CA CYS A 125 25.55 23.90 16.31
C CYS A 125 24.39 23.41 15.43
N ALA A 126 24.69 22.59 14.42
CA ALA A 126 23.70 21.95 13.57
C ALA A 126 22.71 21.09 14.37
N ASP A 127 23.19 20.36 15.38
CA ASP A 127 22.32 19.61 16.29
C ASP A 127 21.35 20.53 17.05
N ARG A 128 21.85 21.65 17.61
CA ARG A 128 20.99 22.63 18.30
C ARG A 128 19.95 23.24 17.36
N ILE A 129 20.33 23.53 16.12
CA ILE A 129 19.38 24.03 15.10
C ILE A 129 18.31 22.99 14.82
N THR A 130 18.70 21.70 14.72
CA THR A 130 17.76 20.60 14.49
C THR A 130 16.78 20.43 15.65
N GLU A 131 17.23 20.61 16.89
CA GLU A 131 16.40 20.52 18.09
C GLU A 131 15.50 21.76 18.29
N ALA A 132 16.01 22.95 17.94
CA ALA A 132 15.29 24.21 18.06
C ALA A 132 14.33 24.46 16.91
N ALA A 133 14.56 23.82 15.75
CA ALA A 133 13.62 23.86 14.65
C ALA A 133 12.31 23.26 15.15
N PRO A 134 11.18 24.02 15.11
CA PRO A 134 9.90 23.38 15.31
C PRO A 134 9.83 22.27 14.26
N GLN A 135 9.70 21.01 14.72
CA GLN A 135 9.28 19.91 13.84
C GLN A 135 8.21 20.51 12.97
N GLN A 136 8.47 20.60 11.66
CA GLN A 136 7.51 21.24 10.75
C GLN A 136 6.19 20.57 11.06
N THR A 137 5.35 21.27 11.81
CA THR A 137 4.01 20.84 12.05
C THR A 137 3.50 20.78 10.63
N LEU A 138 3.03 19.60 10.23
CA LEU A 138 2.37 19.37 8.94
C LEU A 138 1.06 20.19 8.85
N ALA A 139 1.01 21.37 9.46
CA ALA A 139 -0.06 22.35 9.47
C ALA A 139 -0.03 23.26 8.22
N SER A 140 1.02 23.19 7.41
CA SER A 140 1.13 23.98 6.16
C SER A 140 0.61 23.26 4.91
N VAL A 141 -0.25 22.23 5.06
CA VAL A 141 -1.04 21.71 3.91
C VAL A 141 -2.28 22.59 3.67
N ALA A 142 -2.61 23.52 4.58
CA ALA A 142 -3.80 24.35 4.48
C ALA A 142 -3.66 25.61 3.59
N LEU A 143 -2.46 25.98 3.12
CA LEU A 143 -2.23 27.29 2.48
C LEU A 143 -1.49 27.27 1.12
N LEU A 144 -1.46 26.13 0.42
CA LEU A 144 -1.09 26.13 -1.00
C LEU A 144 -2.37 26.20 -1.86
N PRO A 145 -2.62 27.29 -2.61
CA PRO A 145 -3.78 27.39 -3.49
C PRO A 145 -3.77 26.36 -4.64
N GLU A 146 -2.66 25.68 -4.90
CA GLU A 146 -2.48 24.78 -6.06
C GLU A 146 -2.87 23.30 -5.85
N LYS A 147 -3.13 22.84 -4.62
CA LYS A 147 -3.47 21.42 -4.35
C LYS A 147 -4.96 21.14 -4.16
N ASN A 148 -5.83 22.12 -4.41
CA ASN A 148 -7.28 21.92 -4.31
C ASN A 148 -7.87 21.23 -5.56
N ASP A 149 -7.19 21.35 -6.71
CA ASP A 149 -7.70 20.81 -7.97
C ASP A 149 -7.51 19.31 -8.11
N THR A 150 -6.42 18.75 -7.58
CA THR A 150 -6.19 17.30 -7.60
C THR A 150 -7.19 16.57 -6.70
N TRP A 151 -7.49 17.11 -5.53
CA TRP A 151 -8.49 16.52 -4.63
C TRP A 151 -9.91 16.62 -5.21
N LYS A 152 -10.27 17.77 -5.80
CA LYS A 152 -11.54 17.90 -6.54
C LYS A 152 -11.63 16.92 -7.70
N TYR A 153 -10.56 16.77 -8.48
CA TYR A 153 -10.48 15.82 -9.59
C TYR A 153 -10.64 14.37 -9.13
N VAL A 154 -9.94 13.96 -8.06
CA VAL A 154 -10.04 12.62 -7.48
C VAL A 154 -11.45 12.37 -6.92
N LYS A 155 -12.05 13.36 -6.26
CA LYS A 155 -13.41 13.28 -5.74
C LYS A 155 -14.45 13.16 -6.86
N ASP A 156 -14.28 13.91 -7.94
CA ASP A 156 -15.15 13.86 -9.11
C ASP A 156 -15.02 12.53 -9.88
N ARG A 157 -13.78 12.06 -10.11
CA ARG A 157 -13.49 10.71 -10.61
C ARG A 157 -14.13 9.63 -9.73
N GLY A 158 -14.05 9.76 -8.41
CA GLY A 158 -14.68 8.84 -7.46
C GLY A 158 -16.21 8.78 -7.61
N ARG A 159 -16.86 9.94 -7.79
CA ARG A 159 -18.31 10.02 -8.09
C ARG A 159 -18.66 9.40 -9.44
N GLN A 160 -17.82 9.62 -10.45
CA GLN A 160 -18.03 9.07 -11.79
C GLN A 160 -17.93 7.53 -11.77
N VAL A 161 -16.95 6.97 -11.06
CA VAL A 161 -16.79 5.52 -10.87
C VAL A 161 -17.99 4.94 -10.10
N GLN A 162 -18.44 5.57 -9.02
CA GLN A 162 -19.64 5.12 -8.29
C GLN A 162 -20.89 5.11 -9.19
N THR A 163 -21.07 6.16 -10.00
CA THR A 163 -22.21 6.26 -10.93
C THR A 163 -22.15 5.17 -12.00
N LEU A 164 -20.98 4.92 -12.57
CA LEU A 164 -20.78 3.85 -13.55
C LEU A 164 -21.03 2.48 -12.93
N ASN A 165 -20.56 2.23 -11.71
CA ASN A 165 -20.77 0.98 -11.01
C ASN A 165 -22.27 0.75 -10.68
N ALA A 166 -23.00 1.80 -10.29
CA ALA A 166 -24.44 1.74 -10.08
C ALA A 166 -25.22 1.46 -11.39
N LYS A 167 -24.82 2.08 -12.51
CA LYS A 167 -25.40 1.81 -13.83
C LYS A 167 -25.12 0.38 -14.27
N LEU A 168 -23.90 -0.12 -14.09
CA LEU A 168 -23.52 -1.50 -14.38
C LEU A 168 -24.33 -2.50 -13.56
N GLY A 169 -24.48 -2.24 -12.25
CA GLY A 169 -25.31 -3.06 -11.35
C GLY A 169 -26.77 -3.16 -11.81
N ARG A 170 -27.36 -2.04 -12.29
CA ARG A 170 -28.71 -2.03 -12.88
C ARG A 170 -28.80 -2.82 -14.18
N ILE A 171 -27.79 -2.75 -15.05
CA ILE A 171 -27.79 -3.52 -16.31
C ILE A 171 -27.69 -5.02 -16.02
N ILE A 172 -26.82 -5.41 -15.08
CA ILE A 172 -26.63 -6.81 -14.68
C ILE A 172 -27.91 -7.36 -14.01
N SER A 173 -28.55 -6.60 -13.13
CA SER A 173 -29.81 -7.02 -12.49
C SER A 173 -30.96 -7.12 -13.49
N ASN A 174 -31.07 -6.17 -14.43
CA ASN A 174 -32.12 -6.20 -15.46
C ASN A 174 -31.91 -7.36 -16.46
N SER A 175 -30.66 -7.73 -16.76
CA SER A 175 -30.30 -8.92 -17.54
C SER A 175 -30.71 -10.22 -16.84
N ARG A 176 -30.48 -10.34 -15.52
CA ARG A 176 -30.94 -11.49 -14.73
C ARG A 176 -32.45 -11.58 -14.69
N ASN A 177 -33.15 -10.46 -14.53
CA ASN A 177 -34.62 -10.44 -14.49
C ASN A 177 -35.26 -10.80 -15.84
N ARG A 178 -34.62 -10.43 -16.98
CA ARG A 178 -35.06 -10.87 -18.31
C ARG A 178 -34.88 -12.38 -18.54
N ARG A 179 -33.85 -13.01 -17.95
CA ARG A 179 -33.68 -14.47 -18.01
C ARG A 179 -34.64 -15.23 -17.10
N SER A 180 -35.13 -14.60 -16.03
CA SER A 180 -36.21 -15.16 -15.19
C SER A 180 -37.60 -15.00 -15.81
N ALA A 181 -37.78 -14.02 -16.70
CA ALA A 181 -39.03 -13.74 -17.40
C ALA A 181 -39.31 -14.67 -18.61
N SER A 182 -38.39 -15.58 -18.95
CA SER A 182 -38.61 -16.62 -19.97
C SER A 182 -39.19 -17.92 -19.40
N ARG A 183 -39.93 -17.85 -18.29
CA ARG A 183 -40.86 -18.92 -17.90
C ARG A 183 -42.19 -18.67 -18.60
N SER A 184 -42.42 -19.41 -19.67
CA SER A 184 -43.71 -19.53 -20.35
C SER A 184 -44.85 -19.60 -19.32
N PRO A 185 -45.93 -18.80 -19.46
CA PRO A 185 -47.11 -18.99 -18.63
C PRO A 185 -47.66 -20.39 -18.93
N SER A 186 -47.58 -21.28 -17.94
CA SER A 186 -48.39 -22.49 -17.92
C SER A 186 -49.84 -22.07 -18.14
N ARG A 187 -50.44 -22.63 -19.17
CA ARG A 187 -51.78 -22.32 -19.67
C ARG A 187 -52.82 -22.79 -18.66
N GLU A 188 -53.05 -21.97 -17.63
CA GLU A 188 -54.11 -22.21 -16.65
C GLU A 188 -55.46 -21.79 -17.27
N LYS A 189 -56.42 -22.71 -17.19
CA LYS A 189 -57.68 -22.73 -17.96
C LYS A 189 -58.45 -21.41 -17.87
N VAL A 190 -58.48 -20.67 -18.97
CA VAL A 190 -59.37 -19.51 -19.16
C VAL A 190 -60.81 -20.01 -19.14
N ILE A 191 -61.57 -19.68 -18.09
CA ILE A 191 -63.03 -19.81 -18.10
C ILE A 191 -63.54 -18.78 -19.13
N PRO A 192 -64.13 -19.19 -20.28
CA PRO A 192 -64.33 -18.31 -21.44
C PRO A 192 -65.37 -17.17 -21.25
N THR A 193 -65.93 -17.01 -20.06
CA THR A 193 -67.16 -16.21 -19.83
C THR A 193 -66.96 -14.97 -18.95
N LEU A 194 -65.73 -14.68 -18.51
CA LEU A 194 -65.41 -13.48 -17.73
C LEU A 194 -64.56 -12.49 -18.55
N CYS A 195 -64.99 -11.22 -18.62
CA CYS A 195 -64.23 -10.19 -19.31
C CYS A 195 -62.94 -9.82 -18.56
N LEU A 196 -62.00 -9.17 -19.26
CA LEU A 196 -60.64 -8.90 -18.76
C LEU A 196 -60.62 -8.12 -17.43
N TYR A 197 -61.59 -7.24 -17.21
CA TYR A 197 -61.74 -6.51 -15.95
C TYR A 197 -62.22 -7.40 -14.80
N HIS A 198 -63.16 -8.32 -15.06
CA HIS A 198 -63.62 -9.28 -14.04
C HIS A 198 -62.58 -10.38 -13.75
N HIS A 199 -61.74 -10.73 -14.72
CA HIS A 199 -60.59 -11.60 -14.48
C HIS A 199 -59.54 -10.93 -13.57
N ARG A 200 -59.32 -9.62 -13.72
CA ARG A 200 -58.31 -8.87 -12.95
C ARG A 200 -58.81 -8.40 -11.57
N TYR A 201 -60.07 -7.98 -11.47
CA TYR A 201 -60.61 -7.30 -10.28
C TYR A 201 -61.76 -8.06 -9.60
N GLY A 202 -62.18 -9.22 -10.15
CA GLY A 202 -63.26 -10.03 -9.60
C GLY A 202 -64.58 -9.26 -9.47
N ALA A 203 -65.33 -9.51 -8.39
CA ALA A 203 -66.61 -8.86 -8.10
C ALA A 203 -66.51 -7.35 -7.77
N ARG A 204 -65.29 -6.78 -7.70
CA ARG A 204 -65.06 -5.35 -7.47
C ARG A 204 -64.87 -4.56 -8.77
N ALA A 205 -64.98 -5.21 -9.92
CA ALA A 205 -64.85 -4.56 -11.21
C ALA A 205 -65.97 -3.51 -11.40
N GLN A 206 -65.57 -2.25 -11.61
CA GLN A 206 -66.49 -1.12 -11.79
C GLN A 206 -66.79 -0.84 -13.28
N LYS A 207 -66.13 -1.56 -14.19
CA LYS A 207 -66.28 -1.43 -15.64
C LYS A 207 -66.29 -2.81 -16.28
N CYS A 208 -67.30 -3.07 -17.09
CA CYS A 208 -67.42 -4.30 -17.87
C CYS A 208 -67.39 -3.94 -19.36
N THR A 209 -66.34 -4.38 -20.06
CA THR A 209 -66.31 -4.35 -21.53
C THR A 209 -66.69 -5.72 -22.05
N GLN A 210 -67.89 -5.82 -22.62
CA GLN A 210 -68.28 -6.97 -23.45
C GLN A 210 -67.32 -7.04 -24.66
N PRO A 211 -66.82 -8.21 -25.05
CA PRO A 211 -66.21 -8.36 -26.36
C PRO A 211 -67.31 -8.18 -27.43
N SER A 212 -67.22 -7.12 -28.24
CA SER A 212 -68.13 -6.86 -29.35
C SER A 212 -67.91 -7.83 -30.51
N PRO A 213 -68.96 -8.35 -31.17
CA PRO A 213 -68.86 -9.44 -32.14
C PRO A 213 -68.73 -8.93 -33.59
N THR A 214 -67.54 -8.54 -34.08
CA THR A 214 -67.36 -8.27 -35.52
C THR A 214 -65.95 -8.56 -36.05
N ALA A 215 -65.70 -9.82 -36.42
CA ALA A 215 -64.94 -10.19 -37.61
C ALA A 215 -65.89 -11.08 -38.44
N SER A 216 -66.54 -10.47 -39.43
CA SER A 216 -67.83 -10.88 -40.02
C SER A 216 -67.70 -11.65 -41.34
N ARG A 217 -68.51 -12.70 -41.60
CA ARG A 217 -69.32 -12.83 -42.85
C ARG A 217 -70.29 -14.04 -42.92
N LYS A 218 -71.59 -13.70 -42.84
CA LYS A 218 -72.75 -14.10 -43.68
C LYS A 218 -73.10 -15.59 -43.89
N THR A 219 -74.22 -16.02 -43.31
CA THR A 219 -75.50 -16.41 -43.98
C THR A 219 -76.41 -17.12 -42.98
N ASN A 220 -77.71 -16.80 -43.07
CA ASN A 220 -78.87 -17.45 -42.46
C ASN A 220 -78.96 -17.62 -40.92
N THR A 221 -80.11 -17.17 -40.44
CA THR A 221 -80.99 -17.81 -39.46
C THR A 221 -80.42 -18.95 -38.61
N ALA A 222 -80.68 -18.99 -37.31
CA ALA A 222 -81.42 -18.08 -36.42
C ALA A 222 -81.59 -18.83 -35.09
N ASP A 223 -81.70 -18.21 -33.91
CA ASP A 223 -81.75 -16.80 -33.60
C ASP A 223 -81.20 -16.56 -32.18
N ILE A 224 -80.20 -15.70 -32.13
CA ILE A 224 -79.87 -14.61 -31.21
C ILE A 224 -80.70 -14.46 -29.91
N ASN A 225 -80.02 -14.46 -28.76
CA ASN A 225 -80.14 -13.36 -27.78
C ASN A 225 -79.00 -13.33 -26.75
N GLY A 226 -78.16 -12.28 -26.87
CA GLY A 226 -77.60 -11.54 -25.74
C GLY A 226 -76.37 -12.10 -25.03
N GLY A 227 -75.18 -11.89 -25.60
CA GLY A 227 -73.91 -11.96 -24.87
C GLY A 227 -73.91 -11.01 -23.66
N THR A 228 -74.16 -11.57 -22.48
CA THR A 228 -74.12 -10.87 -21.20
C THR A 228 -73.04 -11.49 -20.31
N CYS A 229 -72.25 -10.65 -19.64
CA CYS A 229 -71.21 -11.09 -18.74
C CYS A 229 -71.91 -11.55 -17.46
N LEU A 230 -71.68 -12.80 -17.08
CA LEU A 230 -72.18 -13.34 -15.83
C LEU A 230 -71.46 -12.64 -14.68
N HIS A 231 -72.19 -11.82 -13.92
CA HIS A 231 -71.67 -11.25 -12.69
C HIS A 231 -71.50 -12.38 -11.66
N PRO A 232 -70.40 -12.41 -10.90
CA PRO A 232 -70.27 -13.35 -9.78
C PRO A 232 -71.41 -13.09 -8.79
N LYS A 233 -72.32 -14.05 -8.60
CA LYS A 233 -73.41 -13.93 -7.62
C LYS A 233 -72.82 -13.59 -6.25
N GLN A 234 -73.35 -12.55 -5.61
CA GLN A 234 -72.96 -12.17 -4.26
C GLN A 234 -73.10 -13.36 -3.31
N ARG A 235 -72.01 -13.73 -2.65
CA ARG A 235 -72.01 -14.73 -1.57
C ARG A 235 -72.61 -14.06 -0.33
N PRO A 236 -73.63 -14.62 0.34
CA PRO A 236 -74.23 -14.00 1.53
C PRO A 236 -73.23 -13.96 2.70
N PRO A 237 -73.43 -13.05 3.68
CA PRO A 237 -72.45 -12.79 4.72
C PRO A 237 -72.44 -13.95 5.71
N PHE A 238 -71.25 -14.52 5.97
CA PHE A 238 -71.06 -15.34 7.15
C PHE A 238 -70.92 -14.40 8.35
N ARG A 239 -71.89 -14.47 9.26
CA ARG A 239 -71.92 -13.80 10.56
C ARG A 239 -70.67 -14.19 11.38
N HIS A 240 -70.13 -13.19 12.07
CA HIS A 240 -69.19 -13.34 13.18
C HIS A 240 -69.83 -14.11 14.35
N GLY A 241 -68.99 -14.75 15.16
CA GLY A 241 -69.30 -14.99 16.57
C GLY A 241 -69.31 -13.67 17.34
#